data_AF-A0A9P0JEH2-F1
#
_entry.id   AF-A0A9P0JEH2-F1
#
_cell.length_a   1.000
_cell.length_b   1.000
_cell.length_c   1.000
_cell.angle_alpha   90.00
_cell.angle_beta   90.00
_cell.angle_gamma   90.00
#
_symmetry.space_group_name_H-M   'P 1'
#
loop_
_entity.id
_entity.type
_entity.pdbx_description
1 polymer ?
#
loop_
_entity_poly.entity_id
_entity_poly.type
_entity_poly.pdbx_seq_one_letter_code
_entity_poly.pdbx_strand_id
1 'polypeptide(L)'
;MYANVLSALNDIDAALRAISRPWNGLFSWAEDRTGISRLKLFFGVVCATCMFLIPGSLYSALVSDLLGFAYPAYATTALMMRTVEKLPAADHRSSVSPDNRWFTYWVLFAVALTVQQIFGGFLRYVPLFFLIKTAFFTWCAAPMEANGAAYVYAVVVRRYFNADKR
;
A
#
# COMPACT_ATOMS: atom_id res chain seq x y z
N MET A 1 -16.76 -0.88 18.96
CA MET A 1 -16.66 -0.66 17.50
C MET A 1 -16.57 0.83 17.15
N TYR A 2 -17.50 1.68 17.60
CA TYR A 2 -17.46 3.13 17.35
C TYR A 2 -16.20 3.85 17.85
N ALA A 3 -15.72 3.52 19.06
CA ALA A 3 -14.50 4.11 19.62
C ALA A 3 -13.25 3.89 18.72
N ASN A 4 -13.12 2.69 18.14
CA ASN A 4 -11.98 2.33 17.29
C ASN A 4 -12.05 3.01 15.91
N VAL A 5 -13.26 3.25 15.40
CA VAL A 5 -13.45 3.98 14.14
C VAL A 5 -13.08 5.45 14.34
N LEU A 6 -13.51 6.04 15.46
CA LEU A 6 -13.27 7.44 15.75
C LEU A 6 -11.78 7.72 16.01
N SER A 7 -11.08 6.80 16.69
CA SER A 7 -9.63 6.89 16.85
C SER A 7 -8.91 6.81 15.50
N ALA A 8 -9.30 5.87 14.63
CA ALA A 8 -8.69 5.75 13.30
C ALA A 8 -8.92 6.99 12.43
N LEU A 9 -10.11 7.60 12.49
CA LEU A 9 -10.40 8.85 11.79
C LEU A 9 -9.53 10.00 12.31
N ASN A 10 -9.33 10.10 13.63
CA ASN A 10 -8.46 11.11 14.23
C ASN A 10 -6.99 10.91 13.83
N ASP A 11 -6.52 9.66 13.77
CA ASP A 11 -5.16 9.35 13.34
C ASP A 11 -4.92 9.73 11.87
N ILE A 12 -5.91 9.46 11.00
CA ILE A 12 -5.87 9.87 9.59
C ILE A 12 -5.88 11.40 9.48
N ASP A 13 -6.76 12.07 10.22
CA ASP A 13 -6.85 13.53 10.22
C ASP A 13 -5.54 14.19 10.70
N ALA A 14 -4.92 13.63 11.75
CA ALA A 14 -3.60 14.05 12.21
C ALA A 14 -2.51 13.82 11.14
N ALA A 15 -2.52 12.67 10.45
CA ALA A 15 -1.57 12.36 9.38
C ALA A 15 -1.72 13.26 8.14
N LEU A 16 -2.95 13.70 7.82
CA LEU A 16 -3.25 14.63 6.73
C LEU A 16 -2.79 16.07 7.04
N ARG A 17 -2.72 16.44 8.32
CA ARG A 17 -2.24 17.76 8.78
C ARG A 17 -0.75 17.81 9.10
N ALA A 18 -0.05 16.68 9.09
CA ALA A 18 1.39 16.63 9.35
C ALA A 18 2.18 17.40 8.29
N ILE A 19 2.83 18.51 8.67
CA ILE A 19 3.59 19.41 7.77
C ILE A 19 4.81 18.71 7.16
N SER A 20 5.37 17.73 7.87
CA SER A 20 6.54 16.95 7.42
C SER A 20 6.26 16.04 6.22
N ARG A 21 5.00 15.89 5.80
CA ARG A 21 4.61 15.00 4.72
C ARG A 21 4.41 15.75 3.40
N PRO A 22 4.81 15.16 2.26
CA PRO A 22 4.77 15.85 0.96
C PRO A 22 3.35 16.20 0.49
N TRP A 23 2.32 15.48 0.97
CA TRP A 23 0.92 15.76 0.62
C TRP A 23 0.32 16.96 1.34
N ASN A 24 0.96 17.50 2.38
CA ASN A 24 0.38 18.60 3.16
C ASN A 24 0.09 19.83 2.29
N GLY A 25 1.05 20.23 1.45
CA GLY A 25 0.91 21.43 0.61
C GLY A 25 -0.24 21.33 -0.40
N LEU A 26 -0.50 20.13 -0.93
CA LEU A 26 -1.63 19.90 -1.83
C LEU A 26 -2.97 19.98 -1.08
N PHE A 27 -3.06 19.33 0.09
CA PHE A 27 -4.27 19.36 0.90
C PHE A 27 -4.54 20.74 1.51
N SER A 28 -3.52 21.50 1.90
CA SER A 28 -3.69 22.87 2.40
C SER A 28 -4.18 23.78 1.28
N TRP A 29 -3.55 23.73 0.10
CA TRP A 29 -3.99 24.49 -1.07
C TRP A 29 -5.45 24.16 -1.45
N ALA A 30 -5.83 22.89 -1.41
CA ALA A 30 -7.20 22.46 -1.72
C ALA A 30 -8.21 22.89 -0.64
N GLU A 31 -7.84 22.83 0.64
CA GLU A 31 -8.65 23.28 1.77
C GLU A 31 -8.88 24.80 1.70
N ASP A 32 -7.84 25.58 1.41
CA ASP A 32 -7.91 27.05 1.29
C ASP A 32 -8.84 27.51 0.15
N ARG A 33 -8.92 26.71 -0.93
CA ARG A 33 -9.77 27.01 -2.09
C ARG A 33 -11.21 26.55 -1.93
N THR A 34 -11.42 25.40 -1.31
CA THR A 34 -12.75 24.75 -1.25
C THR A 34 -13.49 24.99 0.07
N GLY A 35 -12.77 25.35 1.14
CA GLY A 35 -13.34 25.43 2.50
C GLY A 35 -13.74 24.07 3.08
N ILE A 36 -13.36 22.96 2.44
CA ILE A 36 -13.72 21.60 2.87
C ILE A 36 -12.56 21.02 3.71
N SER A 37 -12.90 20.39 4.83
CA SER A 37 -11.93 19.70 5.69
C SER A 37 -11.12 18.64 4.93
N ARG A 38 -9.80 18.58 5.16
CA ARG A 38 -8.87 17.61 4.53
C ARG A 38 -9.34 16.16 4.58
N LEU A 39 -9.96 15.74 5.70
CA LEU A 39 -10.47 14.38 5.86
C LEU A 39 -11.57 14.05 4.84
N LYS A 40 -12.52 14.97 4.62
CA LYS A 40 -13.56 14.79 3.58
C LYS A 40 -12.96 14.78 2.17
N LEU A 41 -11.98 15.65 1.90
CA LEU A 41 -11.26 15.67 0.62
C LEU A 41 -10.55 14.34 0.37
N PHE A 42 -9.88 13.79 1.38
CA PHE A 42 -9.21 12.49 1.30
C PHE A 42 -10.20 11.37 0.94
N PHE A 43 -11.32 11.26 1.67
CA PHE A 43 -12.35 10.27 1.34
C PHE A 43 -12.95 10.49 -0.06
N GLY A 44 -13.11 11.74 -0.48
CA GLY A 44 -13.53 12.07 -1.84
C GLY A 44 -12.57 11.54 -2.91
N VAL A 45 -11.26 11.72 -2.73
CA VAL A 45 -10.22 11.20 -3.64
C VAL A 45 -10.22 9.68 -3.66
N VAL A 46 -10.35 9.03 -2.50
CA VAL A 46 -10.43 7.56 -2.40
C VAL A 46 -11.65 7.03 -3.15
N CYS A 47 -12.84 7.59 -2.92
CA CYS A 47 -14.07 7.19 -3.61
C CYS A 47 -13.97 7.41 -5.11
N ALA A 48 -13.45 8.57 -5.56
CA ALA A 48 -13.25 8.86 -6.99
C ALA A 48 -12.30 7.85 -7.63
N THR A 49 -11.21 7.49 -6.95
CA THR A 49 -10.25 6.47 -7.40
C THR A 49 -10.92 5.10 -7.51
N CYS A 50 -11.70 4.70 -6.52
CA CYS A 50 -12.47 3.46 -6.57
C CYS A 50 -13.42 3.43 -7.76
N MET A 51 -14.18 4.51 -8.00
CA MET A 51 -15.08 4.62 -9.15
C MET A 51 -14.32 4.54 -10.48
N PHE A 52 -13.14 5.14 -10.57
CA PHE A 52 -12.29 5.10 -11.77
C PHE A 52 -11.73 3.69 -12.09
N LEU A 53 -11.59 2.83 -11.08
CA LEU A 53 -11.05 1.48 -11.23
C LEU A 53 -12.10 0.45 -11.73
N ILE A 54 -13.39 0.74 -11.61
CA ILE A 54 -14.49 -0.18 -11.96
C ILE A 54 -14.56 -0.52 -13.46
N PRO A 55 -14.43 0.44 -14.40
CA PRO A 55 -14.66 0.19 -15.83
C PRO A 55 -13.64 -0.72 -16.52
N GLY A 56 -12.56 -1.13 -15.82
CA GLY A 56 -11.58 -2.06 -16.37
C GLY A 56 -10.79 -1.51 -17.57
N SER A 57 -10.70 -0.19 -17.72
CA SER A 57 -10.00 0.43 -18.85
C SER A 57 -8.48 0.25 -18.77
N LEU A 58 -7.77 0.48 -19.88
CA LEU A 58 -6.30 0.51 -19.89
C LEU A 58 -5.75 1.49 -18.84
N TYR A 59 -6.41 2.64 -18.67
CA TYR A 59 -6.05 3.65 -17.67
C TYR A 59 -6.26 3.15 -16.24
N SER A 60 -7.30 2.34 -16.01
CA SER A 60 -7.57 1.72 -14.70
C SER A 60 -6.45 0.74 -14.32
N ALA A 61 -5.93 -0.02 -15.30
CA ALA A 61 -4.78 -0.90 -15.12
C ALA A 61 -3.53 -0.11 -14.70
N LEU A 62 -3.19 0.94 -15.47
CA LEU A 62 -2.06 1.82 -15.17
C LEU A 62 -2.15 2.48 -13.80
N VAL A 63 -3.32 3.04 -13.45
CA VAL A 63 -3.52 3.68 -12.14
C VAL A 63 -3.39 2.66 -11.01
N SER A 64 -3.93 1.44 -11.15
CA SER A 64 -3.78 0.40 -10.13
C SER A 64 -2.33 -0.02 -9.90
N ASP A 65 -1.54 -0.13 -10.98
CA ASP A 65 -0.12 -0.49 -10.91
C ASP A 65 0.71 0.66 -10.32
N LEU A 66 0.42 1.91 -10.71
CA LEU A 66 1.05 3.09 -10.13
C LEU A 66 0.76 3.21 -8.64
N LEU A 67 -0.47 2.96 -8.18
CA LEU A 67 -0.81 2.98 -6.75
C LEU A 67 -0.09 1.86 -5.99
N GLY A 68 -0.08 0.65 -6.56
CA GLY A 68 0.63 -0.50 -6.00
C GLY A 68 2.15 -0.33 -5.98
N PHE A 69 2.71 0.50 -6.85
CA PHE A 69 4.14 0.79 -6.89
C PHE A 69 4.54 2.00 -6.03
N ALA A 70 3.83 3.12 -6.18
CA ALA A 70 4.24 4.42 -5.65
C ALA A 70 4.28 4.45 -4.12
N TYR A 71 3.28 3.88 -3.45
CA TYR A 71 3.23 3.89 -1.97
C TYR A 71 4.37 3.04 -1.36
N PRO A 72 4.56 1.77 -1.73
CA PRO A 72 5.68 0.95 -1.27
C PRO A 72 7.06 1.50 -1.67
N ALA A 73 7.19 2.09 -2.87
CA ALA A 73 8.44 2.73 -3.29
C ALA A 73 8.78 3.93 -2.40
N TYR A 74 7.81 4.80 -2.11
CA TYR A 74 7.98 5.88 -1.14
C TYR A 74 8.30 5.36 0.26
N ALA A 75 7.59 4.33 0.74
CA ALA A 75 7.85 3.76 2.06
C ALA A 75 9.25 3.15 2.15
N THR A 76 9.68 2.38 1.14
CA THR A 76 11.01 1.76 1.07
C THR A 76 12.11 2.83 1.04
N THR A 77 11.98 3.86 0.20
CA THR A 77 12.96 4.95 0.11
C THR A 77 13.03 5.79 1.39
N ALA A 78 11.87 6.12 1.99
CA ALA A 78 11.83 6.86 3.26
C ALA A 78 12.42 6.05 4.43
N LEU A 79 12.21 4.73 4.46
CA LEU A 79 12.84 3.84 5.43
C LEU A 79 14.35 3.76 5.19
N MET A 80 14.77 3.62 3.93
CA MET A 80 16.18 3.53 3.55
C MET A 80 16.98 4.79 3.94
N MET A 81 16.44 5.99 3.68
CA MET A 81 17.07 7.24 4.12
C MET A 81 17.25 7.29 5.65
N ARG A 82 16.21 6.89 6.41
CA ARG A 82 16.28 6.84 7.88
C ARG A 82 17.25 5.79 8.41
N THR A 83 17.49 4.70 7.68
CA THR A 83 18.50 3.69 8.04
C THR A 83 19.91 4.16 7.72
N VAL A 84 20.11 4.91 6.63
CA VAL A 84 21.42 5.46 6.24
C VAL A 84 21.88 6.54 7.22
N GLU A 85 20.96 7.39 7.70
CA GLU A 85 21.27 8.42 8.71
C GLU A 85 21.65 7.85 10.09
N LYS A 86 21.35 6.57 10.37
CA LYS A 86 21.60 5.92 11.67
C LYS A 86 22.88 5.07 11.73
N LEU A 87 23.76 5.14 10.73
CA LEU A 87 25.08 4.51 10.80
C LEU A 87 26.08 5.48 11.45
N PRO A 88 26.53 5.18 12.69
CA PRO A 88 27.62 4.23 12.83
C PRO A 88 27.27 3.04 13.75
N ALA A 89 27.72 1.84 13.34
CA ALA A 89 27.76 0.62 14.14
C ALA A 89 26.43 0.18 14.82
N ALA A 90 25.50 -0.40 14.06
CA ALA A 90 24.39 -1.16 14.62
C ALA A 90 24.59 -2.67 14.39
N ASP A 91 24.80 -3.34 15.51
CA ASP A 91 24.99 -4.78 15.71
C ASP A 91 23.87 -5.61 15.06
N HIS A 92 24.23 -6.73 14.43
CA HIS A 92 23.36 -7.62 13.65
C HIS A 92 22.45 -8.47 14.57
N ARG A 93 21.58 -7.82 15.37
CA ARG A 93 20.71 -8.54 16.31
C ARG A 93 19.30 -7.98 16.33
N SER A 94 18.52 -8.33 15.31
CA SER A 94 17.05 -8.34 15.43
C SER A 94 16.48 -9.46 14.56
N SER A 95 16.03 -10.51 15.25
CA SER A 95 15.31 -11.67 14.75
C SER A 95 14.15 -11.28 13.83
N VAL A 96 14.18 -11.81 12.60
CA VAL A 96 13.23 -11.62 11.48
C VAL A 96 13.03 -10.15 11.10
N SER A 97 13.91 -9.67 10.21
CA SER A 97 14.04 -8.27 9.84
C SER A 97 12.79 -7.70 9.14
N PRO A 98 12.41 -6.44 9.44
CA PRO A 98 11.42 -5.66 8.71
C PRO A 98 11.57 -5.66 7.17
N ASP A 99 12.71 -6.10 6.66
CA ASP A 99 13.09 -6.10 5.25
C ASP A 99 12.38 -7.21 4.45
N ASN A 100 12.08 -8.35 5.07
CA ASN A 100 11.46 -9.50 4.38
C ASN A 100 10.01 -9.23 3.95
N ARG A 101 9.31 -8.31 4.64
CA ARG A 101 7.91 -7.95 4.34
C ARG A 101 7.81 -7.24 3.00
N TRP A 102 8.73 -6.29 2.75
CA TRP A 102 8.78 -5.53 1.51
C TRP A 102 9.24 -6.42 0.38
N PHE A 103 10.20 -7.30 0.61
CA PHE A 103 10.58 -8.30 -0.38
C PHE A 103 9.40 -9.19 -0.79
N THR A 104 8.64 -9.72 0.16
CA THR A 104 7.44 -10.52 -0.14
C THR A 104 6.39 -9.72 -0.91
N TYR A 105 6.18 -8.46 -0.52
CA TYR A 105 5.29 -7.53 -1.24
C TYR A 105 5.73 -7.37 -2.71
N TRP A 106 7.01 -7.09 -2.94
CA TRP A 106 7.55 -6.87 -4.29
C TRP A 106 7.46 -8.13 -5.15
N VAL A 107 7.67 -9.32 -4.57
CA VAL A 107 7.46 -10.60 -5.27
C VAL A 107 5.99 -10.76 -5.68
N LEU A 108 5.03 -10.49 -4.78
CA LEU A 108 3.60 -10.57 -5.10
C LEU A 108 3.20 -9.54 -6.17
N PHE A 109 3.76 -8.34 -6.11
CA PHE A 109 3.54 -7.30 -7.09
C PHE A 109 4.05 -7.72 -8.47
N ALA A 110 5.27 -8.27 -8.56
CA ALA A 110 5.84 -8.79 -9.79
C ALA A 110 4.98 -9.92 -10.40
N VAL A 111 4.53 -10.88 -9.59
CA VAL A 111 3.63 -11.95 -10.05
C VAL A 111 2.32 -11.38 -10.59
N ALA A 112 1.72 -10.41 -9.89
CA ALA A 112 0.49 -9.77 -10.35
C ALA A 112 0.68 -8.98 -11.66
N LEU A 113 1.84 -8.35 -11.87
CA LEU A 113 2.19 -7.71 -13.13
C LEU A 113 2.36 -8.74 -14.26
N THR A 114 3.04 -9.87 -14.00
CA THR A 114 3.20 -10.94 -14.99
C THR A 114 1.85 -11.53 -15.40
N VAL A 115 0.98 -11.84 -14.43
CA VAL A 115 -0.39 -12.32 -14.71
C VAL A 115 -1.17 -11.28 -15.51
N GLN A 116 -1.08 -10.01 -15.15
CA GLN A 116 -1.75 -8.94 -15.90
C GLN A 116 -1.23 -8.81 -17.33
N GLN A 117 0.07 -9.00 -17.58
CA GLN A 117 0.62 -8.91 -18.92
C GLN A 117 0.18 -10.09 -19.80
N ILE A 118 0.06 -11.29 -19.22
CA ILE A 118 -0.38 -12.49 -19.94
C ILE A 118 -1.88 -12.46 -20.20
N PHE A 119 -2.68 -12.05 -19.20
CA PHE A 119 -4.13 -12.14 -19.23
C PHE A 119 -4.83 -10.78 -19.41
N GLY A 120 -4.10 -9.71 -19.72
CA GLY A 120 -4.61 -8.33 -19.68
C GLY A 120 -5.84 -8.09 -20.56
N GLY A 121 -5.89 -8.74 -21.73
CA GLY A 121 -7.07 -8.72 -22.60
C GLY A 121 -8.31 -9.32 -21.95
N PHE A 122 -8.15 -10.43 -21.20
CA PHE A 122 -9.24 -11.10 -20.49
C PHE A 122 -9.65 -10.35 -19.21
N LEU A 123 -8.67 -9.91 -18.42
CA LEU A 123 -8.88 -9.25 -17.13
C LEU A 123 -9.60 -7.91 -17.26
N ARG A 124 -9.49 -7.25 -18.42
CA ARG A 124 -10.29 -6.05 -18.76
C ARG A 124 -11.79 -6.30 -18.77
N TYR A 125 -12.24 -7.52 -19.10
CA TYR A 125 -13.67 -7.87 -19.11
C TYR A 125 -14.18 -8.26 -17.73
N VAL A 126 -13.30 -8.52 -16.75
CA VAL A 126 -13.69 -8.86 -15.39
C VAL A 126 -13.96 -7.55 -14.63
N PRO A 127 -15.24 -7.21 -14.35
CA PRO A 127 -15.53 -5.99 -13.60
C PRO A 127 -14.92 -6.09 -12.19
N LEU A 128 -14.50 -4.96 -11.64
CA LEU A 128 -13.90 -4.85 -10.29
C LEU A 128 -12.53 -5.50 -10.11
N PHE A 129 -11.94 -6.16 -11.11
CA PHE A 129 -10.64 -6.81 -10.97
C PHE A 129 -9.55 -5.85 -10.46
N PHE A 130 -9.42 -4.67 -11.08
CA PHE A 130 -8.42 -3.67 -10.70
C PHE A 130 -8.69 -3.07 -9.32
N LEU A 131 -9.95 -2.96 -8.91
CA LEU A 131 -10.32 -2.52 -7.56
C LEU A 131 -9.89 -3.56 -6.52
N ILE A 132 -10.21 -4.83 -6.75
CA ILE A 132 -9.84 -5.95 -5.86
C ILE A 132 -8.32 -6.06 -5.77
N LYS A 133 -7.62 -5.98 -6.91
CA LYS A 133 -6.15 -5.96 -6.97
C LYS A 133 -5.59 -4.81 -6.12
N THR A 134 -6.08 -3.59 -6.32
CA THR A 134 -5.60 -2.41 -5.59
C THR A 134 -5.88 -2.52 -4.09
N ALA A 135 -7.06 -3.04 -3.71
CA ALA A 135 -7.41 -3.28 -2.31
C ALA A 135 -6.49 -4.33 -1.67
N PHE A 136 -6.20 -5.43 -2.38
CA PHE A 136 -5.26 -6.45 -1.93
C PHE A 136 -3.85 -5.88 -1.72
N PHE A 137 -3.33 -5.10 -2.66
CA PHE A 137 -2.01 -4.48 -2.50
C PHE A 137 -1.98 -3.43 -1.40
N THR A 138 -3.04 -2.65 -1.23
CA THR A 138 -3.18 -1.71 -0.11
C THR A 138 -3.14 -2.46 1.22
N TRP A 139 -3.83 -3.60 1.33
CA TRP A 139 -3.78 -4.46 2.51
C TRP A 139 -2.38 -5.05 2.75
N CYS A 140 -1.70 -5.49 1.69
CA CYS A 140 -0.33 -6.00 1.75
C CYS A 140 0.72 -4.91 2.08
N ALA A 141 0.40 -3.64 1.90
CA ALA A 141 1.29 -2.52 2.23
C ALA A 141 0.96 -1.88 3.59
N ALA A 142 -0.20 -2.19 4.16
CA ALA A 142 -0.68 -1.53 5.38
C ALA A 142 0.21 -1.87 6.59
N PRO A 143 0.50 -0.88 7.47
CA PRO A 143 1.39 -1.04 8.62
C PRO A 143 0.67 -1.73 9.79
N MET A 144 0.17 -2.95 9.57
CA MET A 144 -0.47 -3.79 10.59
C MET A 144 0.33 -5.08 10.81
N GLU A 145 0.21 -5.69 11.99
CA GLU A 145 0.89 -6.96 12.27
C GLU A 145 0.35 -8.11 11.41
N ALA A 146 -0.96 -8.15 11.17
CA ALA A 146 -1.63 -9.09 10.28
C ALA A 146 -1.69 -8.58 8.82
N ASN A 147 -0.58 -8.07 8.31
CA ASN A 147 -0.49 -7.57 6.93
C ASN A 147 -0.54 -8.76 5.94
N GLY A 148 -1.26 -8.59 4.82
CA GLY A 148 -1.40 -9.61 3.77
C GLY A 148 -0.08 -10.17 3.24
N ALA A 149 0.99 -9.37 3.15
CA ALA A 149 2.31 -9.85 2.75
C ALA A 149 2.92 -10.82 3.78
N ALA A 150 2.77 -10.53 5.08
CA ALA A 150 3.22 -11.42 6.15
C ALA A 150 2.38 -12.70 6.20
N TYR A 151 1.08 -12.60 5.95
CA TYR A 151 0.19 -13.75 5.83
C TYR A 151 0.61 -14.66 4.67
N VAL A 152 0.84 -14.10 3.48
CA VAL A 152 1.29 -14.88 2.31
C VAL A 152 2.65 -15.51 2.56
N TYR A 153 3.59 -14.79 3.19
CA TYR A 153 4.88 -15.37 3.61
C TYR A 153 4.67 -16.57 4.55
N ALA A 154 3.84 -16.43 5.57
CA ALA A 154 3.56 -17.48 6.55
C ALA A 154 2.82 -18.68 5.94
N VAL A 155 1.99 -18.49 4.91
CA VAL A 155 1.27 -19.60 4.26
C VAL A 155 2.11 -20.28 3.20
N VAL A 156 2.82 -19.53 2.35
CA VAL A 156 3.57 -20.08 1.22
C VAL A 156 4.95 -20.55 1.68
N VAL A 157 5.76 -19.65 2.25
CA VAL A 157 7.15 -19.97 2.61
C VAL A 157 7.20 -21.00 3.72
N ARG A 158 6.37 -20.86 4.76
CA ARG A 158 6.36 -21.83 5.88
C ARG A 158 5.90 -23.22 5.45
N ARG A 159 4.98 -23.33 4.47
CA ARG A 159 4.49 -24.64 4.00
C ARG A 159 5.50 -25.35 3.10
N TYR A 160 6.14 -24.63 2.17
CA TYR A 160 7.05 -25.27 1.20
C TYR A 160 8.47 -25.47 1.75
N PHE A 161 9.00 -24.55 2.57
CA PHE A 161 10.38 -24.65 3.07
C PHE A 161 10.53 -25.41 4.40
N ASN A 162 9.47 -25.51 5.23
CA ASN A 162 9.53 -26.39 6.42
C ASN A 162 9.04 -27.81 6.15
N ALA A 163 8.52 -28.09 4.95
CA ALA A 163 8.20 -29.46 4.54
C ALA A 163 9.46 -30.31 4.27
N ASP A 164 10.59 -29.66 3.97
CA ASP A 164 11.89 -30.31 3.69
C ASP A 164 12.63 -30.79 4.95
N LYS A 165 12.03 -30.63 6.14
CA LYS A 165 12.55 -31.15 7.43
C LYS A 165 11.83 -32.41 7.92
N ARG A 166 11.22 -33.20 7.03
CA ARG A 166 10.63 -34.50 7.37
C ARG A 166 11.26 -35.63 6.57
#